data_AF-A0A352VIJ5-F1
#
_entry.id   AF-A0A352VIJ5-F1
#
_cell.length_a   1.000
_cell.length_b   1.000
_cell.length_c   1.000
_cell.angle_alpha   90.00
_cell.angle_beta   90.00
_cell.angle_gamma   90.00
#
_symmetry.space_group_name_H-M   'P 1'
#
loop_
_entity.id
_entity.type
_entity.pdbx_description
1 polymer ?
#
loop_
_entity_poly.entity_id
_entity_poly.type
_entity_poly.pdbx_seq_one_letter_code
_entity_poly.pdbx_strand_id
1 'polypeptide(L)'
;MTSFAPRHRLALAVVLCSAVIVSTACASTGRAIGGDPFQGGSSSPRRSNDSAGELRIQVRNSNFNEATIYAIRLGSRRRLGRVQGASDGEFRMRLVNSDQIQFEVDLLASQGCLTRRVVVDPGQTVRLVIDSSSRPRSNGLNSLCEVQRGR
;
A
#
# COMPACT_ATOMS: atom_id res chain seq x y z
N MET A 1 10.57 43.52 52.54
CA MET A 1 10.59 42.43 53.55
C MET A 1 9.16 41.98 53.78
N THR A 2 8.90 40.66 53.67
CA THR A 2 7.74 39.88 54.16
C THR A 2 6.32 40.35 53.80
N SER A 3 5.62 39.63 52.89
CA SER A 3 4.74 38.48 53.18
C SER A 3 3.38 38.87 53.76
N PHE A 4 2.28 38.53 53.06
CA PHE A 4 1.24 37.59 53.52
C PHE A 4 0.02 37.63 52.59
N ALA A 5 -0.45 36.45 52.19
CA ALA A 5 -1.70 36.23 51.47
C ALA A 5 -2.93 36.38 52.39
N PRO A 6 -4.12 36.67 51.84
CA PRO A 6 -5.39 36.35 52.48
C PRO A 6 -6.21 35.30 51.71
N ARG A 7 -6.99 34.57 52.51
CA ARG A 7 -7.80 33.39 52.24
C ARG A 7 -9.21 33.76 51.79
N HIS A 8 -9.76 33.16 50.75
CA HIS A 8 -11.21 33.12 50.49
C HIS A 8 -11.57 31.89 49.64
N ARG A 9 -12.71 31.22 49.71
CA ARG A 9 -13.86 31.13 50.63
C ARG A 9 -14.60 29.82 50.27
N LEU A 10 -15.27 29.25 51.27
CA LEU A 10 -16.17 28.08 51.19
C LEU A 10 -17.24 28.17 50.10
N ALA A 11 -17.52 27.03 49.45
CA ALA A 11 -18.81 26.63 48.85
C ALA A 11 -18.60 25.24 48.20
N LEU A 12 -19.47 24.24 48.20
CA LEU A 12 -20.77 23.96 48.83
C LEU A 12 -21.01 22.47 48.51
N ALA A 13 -21.38 21.66 49.50
CA ALA A 13 -21.62 20.22 49.34
C ALA A 13 -23.07 19.96 48.91
N VAL A 14 -23.34 19.19 47.84
CA VAL A 14 -24.67 18.60 47.54
C VAL A 14 -24.46 17.34 46.67
N VAL A 15 -24.41 16.14 47.27
CA VAL A 15 -25.49 15.14 47.43
C VAL A 15 -25.58 14.13 46.27
N LEU A 16 -25.26 12.88 46.62
CA LEU A 16 -25.64 11.66 45.92
C LEU A 16 -27.18 11.55 45.83
N CYS A 17 -27.72 11.24 44.66
CA CYS A 17 -29.00 10.53 44.55
C CYS A 17 -29.07 9.76 43.22
N SER A 18 -28.92 8.45 43.34
CA SER A 18 -29.06 7.42 42.32
C SER A 18 -30.53 7.17 41.97
N ALA A 19 -30.87 7.15 40.68
CA ALA A 19 -32.17 6.68 40.17
C ALA A 19 -32.04 6.00 38.80
N VAL A 20 -31.93 4.67 38.86
CA VAL A 20 -32.41 3.59 37.99
C VAL A 20 -32.99 3.94 36.60
N ILE A 21 -32.43 3.36 35.53
CA ILE A 21 -33.15 3.02 34.30
C ILE A 21 -32.95 1.53 33.99
N VAL A 22 -34.06 0.88 33.69
CA VAL A 22 -34.27 -0.57 33.56
C VAL A 22 -34.09 -1.03 32.09
N SER A 23 -33.47 -2.21 31.95
CA SER A 23 -33.58 -3.22 30.88
C SER A 23 -33.23 -2.90 29.43
N THR A 24 -32.31 -3.69 28.86
CA THR A 24 -32.59 -4.46 27.63
C THR A 24 -31.55 -5.57 27.45
N ALA A 25 -32.06 -6.78 27.21
CA ALA A 25 -31.29 -7.98 26.97
C ALA A 25 -30.66 -7.96 25.57
N CYS A 26 -29.39 -8.33 25.46
CA CYS A 26 -28.92 -9.11 24.32
C CYS A 26 -28.12 -10.29 24.86
N ALA A 27 -28.63 -11.47 24.57
CA ALA A 27 -27.95 -12.73 24.80
C ALA A 27 -26.66 -12.74 23.98
N SER A 28 -25.52 -12.49 24.62
CA SER A 28 -24.23 -12.89 24.06
C SER A 28 -23.97 -14.33 24.49
N THR A 29 -24.26 -15.27 23.61
CA THR A 29 -23.72 -16.63 23.63
C THR A 29 -22.20 -16.55 23.46
N GLY A 30 -21.48 -16.18 24.52
CA GLY A 30 -20.04 -16.30 24.59
C GLY A 30 -19.69 -17.73 24.98
N ARG A 31 -19.50 -18.62 23.99
CA ARG A 31 -18.74 -19.85 24.25
C ARG A 31 -17.31 -19.44 24.53
N ALA A 32 -16.91 -19.47 25.79
CA ALA A 32 -15.52 -19.75 26.12
C ALA A 32 -15.24 -21.22 25.77
N ILE A 33 -14.04 -21.50 25.25
CA ILE A 33 -13.12 -22.54 25.71
C ILE A 33 -12.15 -22.87 24.57
N GLY A 34 -10.85 -22.69 24.86
CA GLY A 34 -9.82 -23.56 24.31
C GLY A 34 -8.90 -22.94 23.25
N GLY A 35 -8.09 -21.97 23.64
CA GLY A 35 -6.86 -21.64 22.94
C GLY A 35 -5.81 -21.26 23.98
N ASP A 36 -4.85 -22.14 24.23
CA ASP A 36 -3.64 -21.81 24.98
C ASP A 36 -2.93 -20.64 24.27
N PRO A 37 -2.68 -19.49 24.94
CA PRO A 37 -2.06 -18.31 24.33
C PRO A 37 -0.58 -18.52 23.91
N PHE A 38 0.01 -19.68 24.19
CA PHE A 38 1.34 -20.09 23.74
C PHE A 38 1.30 -21.24 22.73
N GLN A 39 0.12 -21.75 22.37
CA GLN A 39 0.00 -22.68 21.26
C GLN A 39 0.12 -21.88 19.96
N GLY A 40 1.34 -21.89 19.41
CA GLY A 40 1.67 -21.47 18.04
C GLY A 40 0.95 -22.33 17.00
N GLY A 41 -0.38 -22.23 17.00
CA GLY A 41 -1.26 -22.76 15.98
C GLY A 41 -0.95 -22.05 14.69
N SER A 42 -0.23 -22.75 13.81
CA SER A 42 -0.05 -22.41 12.41
C SER A 42 -1.38 -22.52 11.67
N SER A 43 -2.35 -21.68 12.03
CA SER A 43 -3.49 -21.33 11.20
C SER A 43 -3.20 -19.97 10.57
N SER A 44 -2.07 -19.88 9.86
CA SER A 44 -1.98 -18.95 8.75
C SER A 44 -3.25 -19.13 7.93
N PRO A 45 -4.07 -18.09 7.71
CA PRO A 45 -5.15 -18.18 6.74
C PRO A 45 -4.49 -18.70 5.49
N ARG A 46 -4.88 -19.90 5.07
CA ARG A 46 -4.45 -20.52 3.82
C ARG A 46 -4.74 -19.43 2.79
N ARG A 47 -3.70 -18.73 2.32
CA ARG A 47 -3.80 -17.62 1.38
C ARG A 47 -4.32 -18.24 0.09
N SER A 48 -5.63 -18.37 0.03
CA SER A 48 -6.39 -18.95 -1.05
C SER A 48 -6.12 -18.09 -2.26
N ASN A 49 -5.17 -18.52 -3.07
CA ASN A 49 -4.99 -18.31 -4.50
C ASN A 49 -5.71 -17.13 -5.19
N ASP A 50 -5.75 -15.95 -4.57
CA ASP A 50 -6.31 -14.72 -5.16
C ASP A 50 -5.34 -14.08 -6.17
N SER A 51 -4.18 -14.71 -6.38
CA SER A 51 -3.19 -14.33 -7.39
C SER A 51 -3.72 -14.54 -8.82
N ALA A 52 -4.78 -15.32 -9.02
CA ALA A 52 -5.36 -15.59 -10.34
C ALA A 52 -5.86 -14.32 -11.06
N GLY A 53 -6.00 -13.20 -10.35
CA GLY A 53 -6.42 -11.90 -10.88
C GLY A 53 -5.46 -10.74 -10.62
N GLU A 54 -4.20 -11.00 -10.24
CA GLU A 54 -3.23 -9.93 -9.92
C GLU A 54 -2.05 -9.92 -10.89
N LEU A 55 -1.72 -8.73 -11.40
CA LEU A 55 -0.44 -8.46 -12.06
C LEU A 55 0.54 -7.96 -11.01
N ARG A 56 1.72 -8.59 -10.95
CA ARG A 56 2.84 -8.15 -10.11
C ARG A 56 3.83 -7.34 -10.93
N ILE A 57 4.24 -6.19 -10.40
CA ILE A 57 5.20 -5.29 -11.05
C ILE A 57 6.40 -5.15 -10.13
N GLN A 58 7.52 -5.74 -10.54
CA GLN A 58 8.81 -5.56 -9.88
C GLN A 58 9.52 -4.37 -10.53
N VAL A 59 9.89 -3.37 -9.74
CA VAL A 59 10.57 -2.17 -10.21
C VAL A 59 12.00 -2.19 -9.72
N ARG A 60 12.95 -2.03 -10.63
CA ARG A 60 14.38 -1.85 -10.35
C ARG A 60 14.74 -0.41 -10.68
N ASN A 61 14.89 0.44 -9.68
CA ASN A 61 15.33 1.81 -9.88
C ASN A 61 16.84 1.90 -9.69
N SER A 62 17.58 1.99 -10.79
CA SER A 62 19.02 2.29 -10.74
C SER A 62 19.28 3.80 -10.85
N ASN A 63 18.23 4.62 -10.94
CA ASN A 63 18.29 6.06 -10.89
C ASN A 63 18.32 6.53 -9.42
N PHE A 64 19.08 7.57 -9.10
CA PHE A 64 19.13 8.13 -7.75
C PHE A 64 17.91 9.00 -7.42
N ASN A 65 17.09 9.33 -8.41
CA ASN A 65 15.87 10.11 -8.21
C ASN A 65 14.71 9.21 -7.75
N GLU A 66 13.82 9.77 -6.93
CA GLU A 66 12.52 9.15 -6.65
C GLU A 66 11.74 8.99 -7.95
N ALA A 67 11.18 7.80 -8.16
CA ALA A 67 10.36 7.46 -9.31
C ALA A 67 8.90 7.25 -8.88
N THR A 68 7.96 7.99 -9.46
CA THR A 68 6.53 7.71 -9.35
C THR A 68 6.09 6.86 -10.53
N ILE A 69 5.47 5.71 -10.24
CA ILE A 69 5.12 4.71 -11.25
C ILE A 69 3.62 4.75 -11.51
N TYR A 70 3.25 4.80 -12.79
CA TYR A 70 1.87 4.72 -13.26
C TYR A 70 1.71 3.56 -14.25
N ALA A 71 0.55 2.92 -14.20
CA ALA A 71 0.10 1.98 -15.21
C ALA A 71 -0.95 2.67 -16.08
N ILE A 72 -0.80 2.56 -17.40
CA ILE A 72 -1.74 3.03 -18.40
C ILE A 72 -2.42 1.81 -19.02
N ARG A 73 -3.75 1.74 -18.90
CA ARG A 73 -4.60 0.65 -19.41
C ARG A 73 -5.90 1.25 -19.94
N LEU A 74 -6.30 0.87 -21.16
CA LEU A 74 -7.54 1.36 -21.80
C LEU A 74 -7.66 2.89 -21.78
N GLY A 75 -6.55 3.61 -21.97
CA GLY A 75 -6.48 5.07 -21.91
C GLY A 75 -6.55 5.68 -20.50
N SER A 76 -6.76 4.88 -19.45
CA SER A 76 -6.75 5.33 -18.06
C SER A 76 -5.35 5.22 -17.45
N ARG A 77 -4.90 6.30 -16.79
CA ARG A 77 -3.63 6.37 -16.05
C ARG A 77 -3.90 6.16 -14.56
N ARG A 78 -3.35 5.10 -13.99
CA ARG A 78 -3.47 4.76 -12.55
C ARG A 78 -2.10 4.79 -11.89
N ARG A 79 -1.97 5.52 -10.79
CA ARG A 79 -0.76 5.51 -9.97
C ARG A 79 -0.62 4.18 -9.23
N LEU A 80 0.55 3.56 -9.32
CA LEU A 80 0.90 2.34 -8.58
C LEU A 80 1.58 2.69 -7.25
N GLY A 81 2.51 3.64 -7.27
CA GLY A 81 3.24 4.03 -6.08
C GLY A 81 4.53 4.78 -6.40
N ARG A 82 5.47 4.76 -5.46
CA ARG A 82 6.78 5.41 -5.57
C ARG A 82 7.90 4.46 -5.18
N VAL A 83 9.04 4.61 -5.84
CA VAL A 83 10.30 3.95 -5.51
C VAL A 83 11.32 5.03 -5.20
N GLN A 84 11.88 5.04 -4.00
CA GLN A 84 12.78 6.09 -3.54
C GLN A 84 14.22 5.79 -3.94
N GLY A 85 14.92 6.77 -4.50
CA GLY A 85 16.34 6.64 -4.81
C GLY A 85 16.70 5.38 -5.60
N ALA A 86 17.96 4.96 -5.49
CA ALA A 86 18.47 3.75 -6.14
C ALA A 86 18.03 2.48 -5.37
N SER A 87 16.74 2.16 -5.42
CA SER A 87 16.14 1.02 -4.72
C SER A 87 15.16 0.23 -5.59
N ASP A 88 14.69 -0.89 -5.03
CA ASP A 88 13.71 -1.76 -5.68
C ASP A 88 12.33 -1.58 -5.05
N GLY A 89 11.28 -1.85 -5.83
CA GLY A 89 9.90 -1.84 -5.35
C GLY A 89 9.09 -2.98 -5.94
N GLU A 90 8.01 -3.35 -5.26
CA GLU A 90 6.99 -4.26 -5.80
C GLU A 90 5.62 -3.61 -5.69
N PHE A 91 4.87 -3.63 -6.78
CA PHE A 91 3.49 -3.18 -6.83
C PHE A 91 2.58 -4.28 -7.35
N ARG A 92 1.30 -4.17 -7.02
CA ARG A 92 0.26 -5.07 -7.52
C ARG A 92 -0.91 -4.29 -8.05
N MET A 93 -1.51 -4.80 -9.11
CA MET A 93 -2.78 -4.29 -9.61
C MET A 93 -3.68 -5.44 -10.03
N ARG A 94 -4.98 -5.23 -9.87
CA ARG A 94 -5.98 -6.18 -10.32
C ARG A 94 -6.03 -6.21 -11.85
N LEU A 95 -6.01 -7.41 -12.41
CA LEU A 95 -6.12 -7.69 -13.83
C LEU A 95 -7.07 -8.88 -14.02
N VAL A 96 -8.24 -8.64 -14.61
CA VAL A 96 -9.29 -9.66 -14.75
C VAL A 96 -9.07 -10.54 -15.99
N ASN A 97 -8.68 -9.90 -17.10
CA ASN A 97 -8.43 -10.54 -18.39
C ASN A 97 -7.07 -10.10 -18.90
N SER A 98 -6.53 -10.85 -19.87
CA SER A 98 -5.34 -10.45 -20.60
C SER A 98 -5.53 -9.06 -21.23
N ASP A 99 -4.56 -8.18 -21.06
CA ASP A 99 -4.66 -6.80 -21.56
C ASP A 99 -3.30 -6.22 -21.90
N GLN A 100 -3.30 -5.15 -22.70
CA GLN A 100 -2.15 -4.37 -23.06
C GLN A 100 -1.91 -3.24 -22.04
N ILE A 101 -0.78 -3.29 -21.36
CA ILE A 101 -0.39 -2.30 -20.35
C ILE A 101 0.86 -1.55 -20.81
N GLN A 102 0.89 -0.26 -20.52
CA GLN A 102 2.07 0.60 -20.65
C GLN A 102 2.39 1.19 -19.28
N PHE A 103 3.68 1.37 -18.99
CA PHE A 103 4.12 2.03 -17.77
C PHE A 103 4.66 3.41 -18.07
N GLU A 104 4.32 4.36 -17.22
CA GLU A 104 4.85 5.70 -17.21
C GLU A 104 5.59 5.91 -15.90
N VAL A 105 6.78 6.49 -16.00
CA VAL A 105 7.67 6.73 -14.87
C VAL A 105 7.97 8.22 -14.82
N ASP A 106 7.51 8.87 -13.76
CA ASP A 106 7.85 10.27 -13.47
C ASP A 106 9.04 10.28 -12.50
N LEU A 107 10.17 10.82 -12.95
CA LEU A 107 11.35 10.98 -12.09
C LEU A 107 11.36 12.37 -11.45
N LEU A 108 11.65 12.42 -10.16
CA LEU A 108 11.84 13.69 -9.47
C LEU A 108 13.06 14.41 -10.06
N ALA A 109 12.89 15.69 -10.42
CA ALA A 109 13.96 16.54 -10.95
C ALA A 109 14.67 16.01 -12.23
N SER A 110 14.01 15.16 -13.00
CA SER A 110 14.53 14.63 -14.27
C SER A 110 13.39 14.39 -15.27
N GLN A 111 13.75 14.09 -16.52
CA GLN A 111 12.79 13.66 -17.51
C GLN A 111 12.27 12.25 -17.18
N GLY A 112 10.95 12.08 -17.21
CA GLY A 112 10.31 10.77 -17.10
C GLY A 112 10.48 9.90 -18.36
N CYS A 113 9.84 8.74 -18.38
CA CYS A 113 9.83 7.87 -19.54
C CYS A 113 8.55 7.04 -19.64
N LEU A 114 8.26 6.61 -20.87
CA LEU A 114 7.17 5.70 -21.20
C LEU A 114 7.75 4.41 -21.75
N THR A 115 7.28 3.28 -21.24
CA THR A 115 7.67 1.97 -21.79
C THR A 115 6.93 1.70 -23.10
N ARG A 116 7.35 0.65 -23.81
CA ARG A 116 6.47 0.02 -24.81
C ARG A 116 5.24 -0.58 -24.13
N ARG A 117 4.21 -0.81 -24.93
CA ARG A 117 3.05 -1.60 -24.53
C ARG A 117 3.40 -3.09 -24.48
N VAL A 118 2.90 -3.77 -23.47
CA VAL A 118 3.10 -5.21 -23.27
C VAL A 118 1.77 -5.87 -22.94
N VAL A 119 1.43 -6.94 -23.66
CA VAL A 119 0.28 -7.79 -23.29
C VAL A 119 0.67 -8.58 -22.03
N VAL A 120 -0.17 -8.61 -21.03
CA VAL A 120 0.06 -9.35 -19.78
C VAL A 120 -1.18 -10.15 -19.42
N ASP A 121 -0.97 -11.30 -18.81
CA ASP A 121 -2.03 -12.18 -18.35
C ASP A 121 -2.21 -12.07 -16.82
N PRO A 122 -3.41 -12.33 -16.30
CA PRO A 122 -3.65 -12.41 -14.86
C PRO A 122 -2.68 -13.39 -14.18
N GLY A 123 -2.11 -12.99 -13.03
CA GLY A 123 -1.12 -13.79 -12.30
C GLY A 123 0.33 -13.63 -12.77
N GLN A 124 0.59 -12.96 -13.90
CA GLN A 124 1.95 -12.73 -14.37
C GLN A 124 2.73 -11.73 -13.51
N THR A 125 4.05 -11.82 -13.62
CA THR A 125 4.97 -10.83 -13.10
C THR A 125 5.64 -10.11 -14.26
N VAL A 126 5.74 -8.78 -14.17
CA VAL A 126 6.55 -7.97 -15.08
C VAL A 126 7.64 -7.26 -14.30
N ARG A 127 8.77 -7.04 -14.96
CA ARG A 127 9.89 -6.28 -14.45
C ARG A 127 9.99 -4.95 -15.20
N LEU A 128 9.92 -3.86 -14.45
CA LEU A 128 10.16 -2.50 -14.91
C LEU A 128 11.56 -2.10 -14.48
N VAL A 129 12.43 -1.83 -15.46
CA VAL A 129 13.79 -1.37 -15.22
C VAL A 129 13.85 0.12 -15.50
N ILE A 130 14.43 0.88 -14.57
CA ILE A 130 14.71 2.31 -14.72
C ILE A 130 16.23 2.48 -14.58
N ASP A 131 16.85 2.93 -15.67
CA ASP A 131 18.29 3.16 -15.75
C ASP A 131 18.64 4.60 -15.30
N SER A 132 19.89 4.79 -14.90
CA SER A 132 20.44 6.11 -14.58
C SER A 132 20.70 6.96 -15.83
N SER A 133 20.80 6.33 -17.00
CA SER A 133 21.04 6.98 -18.30
C SER A 133 20.22 6.33 -19.41
N SER A 134 19.96 7.09 -20.47
CA SER A 134 19.18 6.60 -21.61
C SER A 134 19.96 5.55 -22.40
N ARG A 135 19.28 4.45 -22.77
CA ARG A 135 19.89 3.30 -23.48
C ARG A 135 18.99 2.81 -24.62
N PRO A 136 19.56 2.19 -25.67
CA PRO A 136 18.77 1.57 -26.73
C PRO A 136 17.83 0.50 -26.17
N ARG A 137 16.55 0.54 -26.52
CA ARG A 137 15.53 -0.43 -26.09
C ARG A 137 15.07 -1.34 -27.22
N SER A 138 14.29 -2.35 -26.87
CA SER A 138 13.72 -3.32 -27.83
C SER A 138 12.86 -2.69 -28.94
N ASN A 139 12.41 -1.44 -28.80
CA ASN A 139 11.68 -0.69 -29.81
C ASN A 139 12.59 0.16 -30.71
N GLY A 140 13.92 0.05 -30.57
CA GLY A 140 14.91 0.82 -31.33
C GLY A 140 15.10 2.27 -30.85
N LEU A 141 14.40 2.70 -29.80
CA LEU A 141 14.50 4.05 -29.27
C LEU A 141 15.32 4.07 -27.97
N ASN A 142 16.04 5.17 -27.76
CA ASN A 142 16.72 5.42 -26.50
C ASN A 142 15.69 5.81 -25.42
N SER A 143 15.67 5.09 -24.29
CA SER A 143 14.77 5.38 -23.18
C SER A 143 15.41 5.06 -21.83
N LEU A 144 15.01 5.80 -20.79
CA LEU A 144 15.39 5.55 -19.41
C LEU A 144 14.72 4.32 -18.79
N CYS A 145 13.60 3.85 -19.35
CA CYS A 145 12.92 2.67 -18.81
C CYS A 145 12.50 1.64 -19.85
N GLU A 146 12.39 0.40 -19.38
CA GLU A 146 11.98 -0.75 -20.16
C GLU A 146 11.14 -1.71 -19.33
N VAL A 147 10.17 -2.33 -19.99
CA VAL A 147 9.37 -3.41 -19.41
C VAL A 147 9.78 -4.75 -20.01
N GLN A 148 10.01 -5.71 -19.12
CA GLN A 148 10.33 -7.09 -19.42
C GLN A 148 9.24 -7.98 -18.83
N ARG A 149 8.78 -8.98 -19.56
CA ARG A 149 7.89 -9.99 -18.98
C ARG A 149 8.73 -10.90 -18.10
N GLY A 150 8.31 -11.09 -16.85
CA GLY A 150 8.83 -12.15 -16.01
C GLY A 150 8.43 -13.49 -16.60
N ARG A 151 9.34 -14.47 -16.53
CA ARG A 151 9.02 -15.86 -16.84
C ARG A 151 8.17 -16.46 -15.73
#